data_AF-A0A9D1GAB3-F1
#
_entry.id   AF-A0A9D1GAB3-F1
#
_cell.length_a   1.000
_cell.length_b   1.000
_cell.length_c   1.000
_cell.angle_alpha   90.00
_cell.angle_beta   90.00
_cell.angle_gamma   90.00
#
_symmetry.space_group_name_H-M   'P 1'
#
loop_
_entity.id
_entity.type
_entity.pdbx_description
1 polymer ?
#
loop_
_entity_poly.entity_id
_entity_poly.type
_entity_poly.pdbx_seq_one_letter_code
_entity_poly.pdbx_strand_id
1 'polypeptide(L)' 'MEYHSKIAEEKGIEKGIEQGIEQGIEQGSNNEKKSIAKNLLNIGIPIKDIMKATGLSKKQISMLM' A
#
# COMPACT_ATOMS: atom_id res chain seq x y z
N MET A 1 -27.86 -27.09 -13.59
CA MET A 1 -26.98 -26.15 -14.31
C MET A 1 -27.03 -24.75 -13.68
N GLU A 2 -28.21 -24.18 -13.37
CA GLU A 2 -28.34 -22.85 -12.75
C GLU A 2 -27.63 -22.68 -11.39
N TYR A 3 -27.65 -23.71 -10.53
CA TYR A 3 -26.99 -23.68 -9.21
C TYR A 3 -25.47 -23.42 -9.31
N HIS A 4 -24.80 -23.98 -10.32
CA HIS A 4 -23.35 -23.82 -10.48
C HIS A 4 -22.98 -22.44 -11.03
N SER A 5 -23.85 -21.85 -11.85
CA SER A 5 -23.68 -20.48 -12.36
C SER A 5 -23.73 -19.46 -11.22
N LYS A 6 -24.70 -19.61 -10.32
CA LYS A 6 -24.87 -18.70 -9.17
C LYS A 6 -23.68 -18.76 -8.21
N ILE A 7 -23.19 -19.96 -7.89
CA ILE A 7 -21.98 -20.12 -7.06
C ILE A 7 -20.75 -19.51 -7.73
N ALA A 8 -20.60 -19.67 -9.05
CA ALA A 8 -19.48 -19.09 -9.77
C ALA A 8 -19.51 -17.56 -9.75
N GLU A 9 -20.70 -16.97 -9.90
CA GLU A 9 -20.92 -15.52 -9.79
C GLU A 9 -20.62 -15.00 -8.39
N GLU A 10 -21.18 -15.63 -7.35
CA GLU A 10 -20.94 -15.27 -5.94
C GLU A 10 -19.45 -15.33 -5.59
N LYS A 11 -18.74 -16.41 -5.99
CA LYS A 11 -17.29 -16.54 -5.81
C LYS A 11 -16.49 -15.51 -6.60
N GLY A 12 -16.97 -15.11 -7.78
CA GLY A 12 -16.33 -14.07 -8.59
C GLY A 12 -16.39 -12.71 -7.89
N ILE A 13 -17.57 -12.37 -7.36
CA ILE A 13 -17.80 -11.14 -6.60
C ILE A 13 -16.96 -11.13 -5.32
N GLU A 14 -16.99 -12.22 -4.55
CA GLU A 14 -16.22 -12.35 -3.30
C GLU A 14 -14.72 -12.15 -3.53
N LYS A 15 -14.15 -12.83 -4.54
CA LYS A 15 -12.73 -12.68 -4.91
C LYS A 15 -12.40 -11.27 -5.37
N GLY A 16 -13.29 -10.64 -6.16
CA GLY A 16 -13.08 -9.26 -6.62
C GLY A 16 -13.04 -8.27 -5.47
N ILE A 17 -13.93 -8.44 -4.48
CA ILE A 17 -13.96 -7.62 -3.26
C ILE A 17 -12.70 -7.84 -2.43
N GLU A 18 -12.32 -9.09 -2.18
CA GLU A 18 -11.11 -9.43 -1.40
C GLU A 18 -9.85 -8.83 -2.03
N GLN A 19 -9.66 -9.03 -3.34
CA GLN A 19 -8.54 -8.45 -4.08
C GLN A 19 -8.54 -6.92 -4.05
N GLY A 20 -9.71 -6.29 -4.21
CA GLY A 20 -9.84 -4.84 -4.16
C GLY A 20 -9.47 -4.26 -2.79
N ILE A 21 -9.90 -4.92 -1.72
CA ILE A 21 -9.56 -4.53 -0.34
C ILE A 21 -8.07 -4.68 -0.09
N GLU A 22 -7.48 -5.82 -0.45
CA GLU A 22 -6.04 -6.08 -0.28
C GLU A 22 -5.19 -5.04 -1.01
N GLN A 23 -5.50 -4.78 -2.29
CA GLN A 23 -4.80 -3.75 -3.08
C GLN A 23 -4.97 -2.35 -2.48
N GLY A 24 -6.17 -2.01 -2.01
CA GLY A 24 -6.44 -0.73 -1.37
C GLY A 24 -5.63 -0.51 -0.09
N ILE A 25 -5.55 -1.54 0.77
CA ILE A 25 -4.77 -1.50 2.01
C ILE A 25 -3.27 -1.37 1.69
N GLU A 26 -2.74 -2.15 0.75
CA GLU A 26 -1.32 -2.08 0.38
C GLU A 26 -0.95 -0.72 -0.22
N GLN A 27 -1.76 -0.20 -1.15
CA GLN A 27 -1.56 1.12 -1.73
C GLN A 27 -1.63 2.22 -0.67
N GLY A 28 -2.62 2.15 0.23
CA GLY A 28 -2.78 3.09 1.33
C GLY A 28 -1.55 3.12 2.24
N SER A 29 -1.11 1.95 2.72
CA SER A 29 0.07 1.83 3.59
C SER A 29 1.34 2.37 2.92
N ASN A 30 1.54 2.06 1.64
CA ASN A 30 2.70 2.55 0.89
C ASN A 30 2.65 4.08 0.67
N ASN A 31 1.48 4.64 0.39
CA ASN A 31 1.30 6.08 0.23
C ASN A 31 1.52 6.83 1.56
N GLU A 32 1.02 6.29 2.67
CA GLU A 32 1.23 6.84 4.00
C GLU A 32 2.73 6.88 4.35
N LYS A 33 3.45 5.77 4.18
CA LYS A 33 4.91 5.71 4.41
C LYS A 33 5.67 6.77 3.61
N LYS A 34 5.31 6.96 2.33
CA LYS A 34 5.93 8.00 1.47
C LYS A 34 5.60 9.41 1.96
N SER A 35 4.36 9.67 2.37
CA SER A 35 3.95 10.97 2.90
C SER A 35 4.69 11.32 4.18
N ILE A 36 4.78 10.37 5.12
CA ILE A 36 5.56 10.51 6.35
C ILE A 36 7.03 10.79 6.01
N ALA A 37 7.65 9.99 5.12
CA ALA A 37 9.04 10.20 4.72
C ALA A 37 9.28 11.59 4.12
N LYS A 38 8.38 12.07 3.26
CA LYS A 38 8.47 13.41 2.66
C LYS A 38 8.37 14.52 3.71
N ASN A 39 7.47 14.38 4.68
CA ASN A 39 7.34 15.36 5.77
C ASN A 39 8.59 15.37 6.65
N LEU A 40 9.16 14.21 6.97
CA LEU A 40 10.39 14.11 7.75
C LEU A 40 11.60 14.70 7.00
N LEU A 41 11.69 14.52 5.69
CA LEU A 41 12.70 15.18 4.85
C LEU A 41 12.56 16.71 4.90
N ASN A 42 11.33 17.22 4.78
CA ASN A 42 11.05 18.66 4.77
C ASN A 42 11.44 19.35 6.09
N ILE A 43 11.42 18.64 7.21
CA ILE A 43 11.85 19.18 8.51
C ILE A 43 13.33 18.84 8.83
N GLY A 44 14.07 18.32 7.85
CA GLY A 44 15.52 18.10 7.96
C GLY A 44 15.95 16.83 8.70
N ILE A 45 15.06 15.84 8.89
CA ILE A 45 15.46 14.58 9.53
C ILE A 45 16.44 13.81 8.61
N PRO A 46 17.54 13.25 9.16
CA PRO A 46 18.47 12.45 8.38
C PRO A 46 17.83 11.21 7.76
N ILE A 47 18.20 10.90 6.51
CA ILE A 47 17.68 9.73 5.76
C ILE A 47 17.79 8.43 6.57
N LYS A 48 18.87 8.24 7.32
CA LYS A 48 19.07 7.03 8.15
C LYS A 48 17.95 6.83 9.17
N ASP A 49 17.44 7.90 9.77
CA ASP A 49 16.40 7.83 10.78
C ASP A 49 15.01 7.73 10.13
N ILE A 50 14.81 8.37 8.97
CA ILE A 50 13.61 8.19 8.15
C ILE A 50 13.45 6.72 7.71
N MET A 51 14.54 6.06 7.30
CA MET A 51 14.53 4.64 6.94
C MET A 51 14.04 3.78 8.11
N LYS A 52 14.51 4.06 9.33
CA LYS A 52 14.08 3.32 10.53
C LYS A 52 12.61 3.59 10.87
N ALA A 53 12.16 4.83 10.74
CA ALA A 53 10.80 5.23 11.10
C ALA A 53 9.74 4.71 10.10
N THR A 54 10.07 4.67 8.80
CA THR A 54 9.10 4.37 7.73
C THR A 54 9.26 2.97 7.14
N GLY A 55 10.38 2.30 7.40
CA GLY A 55 10.75 1.03 6.77
C GLY A 55 11.11 1.16 5.29
N LEU A 56 11.17 2.38 4.74
CA LEU A 56 11.57 2.62 3.35
C LEU A 56 13.08 2.48 3.19
N SER A 57 13.50 1.97 2.04
CA SER A 57 14.91 1.95 1.64
C SER A 57 15.43 3.35 1.33
N LYS A 58 16.76 3.53 1.42
CA LYS A 58 17.43 4.76 1.00
C LYS A 58 17.03 5.18 -0.42
N LYS A 59 16.94 4.21 -1.35
CA LYS A 59 16.54 4.45 -2.75
C LYS A 59 15.11 4.99 -2.85
N GLN A 60 14.17 4.41 -2.12
CA GLN A 60 12.79 4.89 -2.09
C GLN A 60 12.71 6.32 -1.53
N ILE A 61 13.45 6.62 -0.45
CA ILE A 61 13.46 7.97 0.13
C ILE A 61 14.11 8.98 -0.83
N SER A 62 15.20 8.62 -1.52
CA SER A 62 15.82 9.52 -2.50
C SER A 62 14.92 9.83 -3.71
N MET A 63 13.93 8.98 -4.02
CA MET A 63 12.95 9.25 -5.06
C MET A 63 11.85 10.25 -4.62
N LEU A 64 11.81 10.62 -3.33
CA LEU A 64 10.84 11.57 -2.77
C LEU A 64 11.40 12.99 -2.66
N MET A 65 12.72 13.17 -2.85
CA MET A 65 13.41 14.45 -2.92
C MET A 65 13.21 15.07 -4.30
#